data_AF-A0A2V8G7F7-F1
#
_entry.id   AF-A0A2V8G7F7-F1
#
_cell.length_a   1.000
_cell.length_b   1.000
_cell.length_c   1.000
_cell.angle_alpha   90.00
_cell.angle_beta   90.00
_cell.angle_gamma   90.00
#
_symmetry.space_group_name_H-M   'P 1'
#
loop_
_entity.id
_entity.type
_entity.pdbx_description
1 polymer ?
#
loop_
_entity_poly.entity_id
_entity_poly.type
_entity_poly.pdbx_seq_one_letter_code
_entity_poly.pdbx_strand_id
1 'polypeptide(L)'
;MARLDPALLQTQLETANANLLRANADLERLRLALADSKTKMDRAHELSARQLLTKADLETADVNYAQAQAQLKSQQAQVEQAKTSVENAKVNLDHTIITAPIDGIVISRNVDVGQTVAASMQAPTLFIIAADLTKMQVNANIDESDVGNIRPDQQVSFRVDAYPNETFIGSVGQVRLNPQVVQNVVTYSTVINVPNPQLKLKPGMTANVNIEIARRSSVLRVPNASLRFRPTPDTFTALNQPITPDIQRALGGGRGGFGGGGRGGQNAQGGQPGGQPQPSATAGKTGGTAAPQAARQGGQQGQGGQPSADQEERRRRFQERMANMTPEERQQMMERFQNRQGGAGRSGGPGGGGPGQGSQGTGERAAQSAQPGRTGKSAKATPQTAQTIDSLFGPLPRVEGRGRVWLYINKQLKPVSLRTGISDGTWTEVLDDNELQPNTEVVTNVITGLESQARPAGGANPNAGNPLMPQRGPGGPGGGRGR
;
A
#
# COMPACT_ATOMS: atom_id res chain seq x y z
N MET A 1 -12.72 17.02 26.78
CA MET A 1 -11.31 17.29 26.41
C MET A 1 -11.13 18.73 25.97
N ALA A 2 -11.95 19.22 25.04
CA ALA A 2 -11.97 20.61 24.65
C ALA A 2 -13.42 21.11 24.53
N ARG A 3 -13.59 22.43 24.58
CA ARG A 3 -14.87 23.11 24.34
C ARG A 3 -14.64 24.23 23.33
N LEU A 4 -15.37 24.20 22.23
CA LEU A 4 -15.43 25.28 21.25
C LEU A 4 -16.37 26.38 21.76
N ASP A 5 -16.24 27.60 21.23
CA ASP A 5 -17.14 28.70 21.58
C ASP A 5 -18.60 28.35 21.23
N PRO A 6 -19.48 28.20 22.24
CA PRO A 6 -20.84 27.74 22.01
C PRO A 6 -21.84 28.89 21.80
N ALA A 7 -21.42 30.16 21.91
CA ALA A 7 -22.33 31.30 22.02
C ALA A 7 -23.40 31.33 20.90
N LEU A 8 -22.97 31.18 19.65
CA LEU A 8 -23.87 31.17 18.49
C LEU A 8 -24.89 30.01 18.55
N LEU A 9 -24.44 28.81 18.92
CA LEU A 9 -25.29 27.61 18.95
C LEU A 9 -26.22 27.60 20.17
N GLN A 10 -25.81 28.22 21.28
CA GLN A 10 -26.68 28.46 22.43
C GLN A 10 -27.83 29.40 22.05
N THR A 11 -27.55 30.52 21.39
CA THR A 11 -28.60 31.43 20.91
C THR A 11 -29.56 30.74 19.93
N GLN A 12 -29.05 29.86 19.08
CA GLN A 12 -29.90 29.05 18.18
C GLN A 12 -30.81 28.09 18.96
N LEU A 13 -30.29 27.41 19.99
CA LEU A 13 -31.08 26.54 20.86
C LEU A 13 -32.17 27.32 21.61
N GLU A 14 -31.84 28.49 22.15
CA GLU A 14 -32.82 29.37 22.82
C GLU A 14 -33.93 29.81 21.86
N THR A 15 -33.58 30.20 20.63
CA THR A 15 -34.54 30.58 19.59
C THR A 15 -35.44 29.39 19.20
N ALA A 16 -34.87 28.19 19.05
CA ALA A 16 -35.63 26.98 18.76
C ALA A 16 -36.60 26.63 19.91
N ASN A 17 -36.16 26.78 21.16
CA ASN A 17 -36.99 26.56 22.34
C ASN A 17 -38.16 27.56 22.42
N ALA A 18 -37.91 28.84 22.12
CA ALA A 18 -38.97 29.85 22.07
C ALA A 18 -40.02 29.52 20.98
N ASN A 19 -39.58 29.02 19.82
CA ASN A 19 -40.47 28.58 18.76
C ASN A 19 -41.31 27.35 19.16
N LEU A 20 -40.71 26.38 19.86
CA LEU A 20 -41.43 25.23 20.42
C LEU A 20 -42.47 25.67 21.46
N LEU A 21 -42.12 26.60 22.35
CA LEU A 21 -43.04 27.15 23.34
C LEU A 21 -44.25 27.80 22.67
N ARG A 22 -44.04 28.64 21.65
CA ARG A 22 -45.14 29.23 20.86
C ARG A 22 -46.00 28.15 20.21
N ALA A 23 -45.40 27.17 19.56
CA ALA A 23 -46.13 26.09 18.89
C ALA A 23 -46.99 25.26 19.86
N ASN A 24 -46.50 25.05 21.08
CA ASN A 24 -47.24 24.38 22.15
C ASN A 24 -48.42 25.23 22.67
N ALA A 25 -48.23 26.54 22.83
CA ALA A 25 -49.31 27.45 23.18
C ALA A 25 -50.43 27.45 22.12
N ASP A 26 -50.07 27.46 20.83
CA ASP A 26 -51.02 27.37 19.72
C ASP A 26 -51.73 26.01 19.67
N LEU A 27 -51.00 24.92 19.96
CA LEU A 27 -51.58 23.58 20.06
C LEU A 27 -52.66 23.54 21.14
N GLU A 28 -52.39 24.14 22.31
CA GLU A 28 -53.35 24.18 23.40
C GLU A 28 -54.59 25.00 23.05
N ARG A 29 -54.40 26.16 22.42
CA ARG A 29 -55.51 26.97 21.89
C ARG A 29 -56.40 26.18 20.92
N LEU A 30 -55.79 25.40 20.01
CA LEU A 30 -56.54 24.59 19.05
C LEU A 30 -57.19 23.35 19.66
N ARG A 31 -56.63 22.77 20.73
CA ARG A 31 -57.29 21.72 21.51
C ARG A 31 -58.58 22.22 22.15
N LEU A 32 -58.54 23.42 22.73
CA LEU A 32 -59.74 24.04 23.31
C LEU A 32 -60.79 24.33 22.24
N ALA A 33 -60.38 24.84 21.06
CA ALA A 33 -61.29 25.06 19.94
C ALA A 33 -61.95 23.76 19.44
N LEU A 34 -61.19 22.66 19.38
CA LEU A 34 -61.74 21.34 19.04
C LEU A 34 -62.76 20.86 20.08
N ALA A 35 -62.47 21.05 21.37
CA ALA A 35 -63.38 20.66 22.46
C ALA A 35 -64.70 21.45 22.41
N ASP A 36 -64.65 22.75 22.14
CA ASP A 36 -65.83 23.58 21.93
C ASP A 36 -66.63 23.13 20.70
N SER A 37 -65.96 22.92 19.56
CA SER A 37 -66.63 22.44 18.33
C SER A 37 -67.25 21.05 18.52
N LYS A 38 -66.61 20.16 19.29
CA LYS A 38 -67.14 18.84 19.62
C LYS A 38 -68.42 18.97 20.46
N THR A 39 -68.41 19.82 21.48
CA THR A 39 -69.58 20.05 22.34
C THR A 39 -70.76 20.59 21.52
N LYS A 40 -70.50 21.48 20.56
CA LYS A 40 -71.51 22.02 19.64
C LYS A 40 -72.06 20.95 18.70
N MET A 41 -71.19 20.10 18.15
CA MET A 41 -71.56 18.96 17.32
C MET A 41 -72.44 17.96 18.10
N ASP A 42 -72.01 17.55 19.30
CA ASP A 42 -72.76 16.63 20.16
C ASP A 42 -74.16 17.18 20.50
N ARG A 43 -74.25 18.47 20.81
CA ARG A 43 -75.54 19.15 21.06
C ARG A 43 -76.41 19.22 19.79
N ALA A 44 -75.81 19.45 18.62
CA ALA A 44 -76.53 19.48 17.35
C ALA A 44 -77.12 18.10 17.00
N HIS A 45 -76.37 17.02 17.22
CA HIS A 45 -76.87 15.65 17.09
C HIS A 45 -78.03 15.35 18.03
N GLU A 46 -77.94 15.77 19.30
CA GLU A 46 -79.02 15.60 20.27
C GLU A 46 -80.32 16.32 19.85
N LEU A 47 -80.20 17.59 19.42
CA LEU A 47 -81.35 18.38 18.98
C LEU A 47 -81.94 17.86 17.67
N SER A 48 -81.11 17.38 16.74
CA SER A 48 -81.57 16.77 15.49
C SER A 48 -82.30 15.45 15.72
N ALA A 49 -81.83 14.62 16.67
CA ALA A 49 -82.53 13.40 17.08
C ALA A 49 -83.94 13.67 17.62
N ARG A 50 -84.15 14.85 18.22
CA ARG A 50 -85.46 15.35 18.66
C ARG A 50 -86.24 16.10 17.57
N GLN A 51 -85.75 16.13 16.33
CA GLN A 51 -86.32 16.85 15.19
C GLN A 51 -86.42 18.38 15.39
N LEU A 52 -85.58 18.94 16.27
CA LEU A 52 -85.57 20.38 16.61
C LEU A 52 -84.51 21.18 15.82
N LEU A 53 -83.75 20.52 14.94
CA LEU A 53 -82.65 21.13 14.18
C LEU A 53 -82.73 20.69 12.71
N THR A 54 -82.40 21.60 11.79
CA THR A 54 -82.39 21.27 10.35
C THR A 54 -81.18 20.42 9.99
N LYS A 55 -81.26 19.68 8.87
CA LYS A 55 -80.12 18.89 8.37
C LYS A 55 -78.91 19.75 8.02
N ALA A 56 -79.14 20.94 7.46
CA ALA A 56 -78.08 21.87 7.09
C ALA A 56 -77.27 22.36 8.31
N ASP A 57 -77.95 22.60 9.43
CA ASP A 57 -77.28 23.04 10.67
C ASP A 57 -76.44 21.91 11.30
N LEU A 58 -76.94 20.66 11.23
CA LEU A 58 -76.18 19.49 11.69
C LEU A 58 -74.94 19.25 10.83
N GLU A 59 -75.07 19.27 9.50
CA GLU A 59 -73.95 19.16 8.57
C GLU A 59 -72.90 20.26 8.81
N THR A 60 -73.35 21.49 9.10
CA THR A 60 -72.46 22.60 9.44
C THR A 60 -71.68 22.32 10.74
N ALA A 61 -72.32 21.76 11.77
CA ALA A 61 -71.66 21.40 13.02
C ALA A 61 -70.62 20.28 12.83
N ASP A 62 -70.93 19.27 12.02
CA ASP A 62 -70.01 18.18 11.67
C ASP A 62 -68.80 18.69 10.89
N VAL A 63 -69.01 19.55 9.87
CA VAL A 63 -67.93 20.17 9.10
C VAL A 63 -67.03 21.03 9.98
N ASN A 64 -67.60 21.81 10.90
CA ASN A 64 -66.83 22.62 11.84
C ASN A 64 -65.94 21.76 12.75
N TYR A 65 -66.47 20.62 13.25
CA TYR A 65 -65.68 19.67 14.04
C TYR A 65 -64.56 19.05 13.22
N ALA A 66 -64.85 18.60 12.00
CA ALA A 66 -63.85 18.04 11.09
C ALA A 66 -62.75 19.05 10.74
N GLN A 67 -63.11 20.33 10.53
CA GLN A 67 -62.16 21.41 10.29
C GLN A 67 -61.27 21.67 11.51
N ALA A 68 -61.86 21.75 12.71
CA ALA A 68 -61.09 21.92 13.95
C ALA A 68 -60.15 20.73 14.20
N GLN A 69 -60.57 19.50 13.88
CA GLN A 69 -59.75 18.31 14.01
C GLN A 69 -58.57 18.33 13.03
N ALA A 70 -58.82 18.71 11.77
CA ALA A 70 -57.78 18.87 10.77
C ALA A 70 -56.76 19.96 11.18
N GLN A 71 -57.25 21.08 11.73
CA GLN A 71 -56.41 22.17 12.22
C GLN A 71 -55.53 21.73 13.41
N LEU A 72 -56.09 20.96 14.36
CA LEU A 72 -55.32 20.40 15.47
C LEU A 72 -54.22 19.46 14.95
N LYS A 73 -54.56 18.56 14.02
CA LYS A 73 -53.60 17.62 13.44
C LYS A 73 -52.47 18.35 12.70
N SER A 74 -52.79 19.43 11.99
CA SER A 74 -51.80 20.32 11.36
C SER A 74 -50.87 20.95 12.40
N GLN A 75 -51.42 21.48 13.49
CA GLN A 75 -50.61 22.08 14.55
C GLN A 75 -49.75 21.04 15.31
N GLN A 76 -50.23 19.81 15.47
CA GLN A 76 -49.41 18.72 16.03
C GLN A 76 -48.17 18.46 15.18
N ALA A 77 -48.31 18.45 13.85
CA ALA A 77 -47.16 18.33 12.95
C ALA A 77 -46.21 19.52 13.08
N GLN A 78 -46.73 20.74 13.28
CA GLN A 78 -45.93 21.94 13.51
C GLN A 78 -45.13 21.87 14.82
N VAL A 79 -45.71 21.33 15.89
CA VAL A 79 -45.01 21.09 17.16
C VAL A 79 -43.90 20.06 16.99
N GLU A 80 -44.15 18.97 16.27
CA GLU A 80 -43.12 17.96 16.01
C GLU A 80 -41.96 18.53 15.18
N GLN A 81 -42.26 19.39 14.20
CA GLN A 81 -41.24 20.13 13.44
C GLN A 81 -40.42 21.04 14.36
N ALA A 82 -41.06 21.80 15.25
CA ALA A 82 -40.38 22.68 16.20
C ALA A 82 -39.51 21.88 17.19
N LYS A 83 -40.00 20.74 17.67
CA LYS A 83 -39.24 19.83 18.55
C LYS A 83 -38.02 19.26 17.85
N THR A 84 -38.16 18.82 16.59
CA THR A 84 -37.03 18.37 15.77
C THR A 84 -36.00 19.49 15.59
N SER A 85 -36.44 20.73 15.42
CA SER A 85 -35.53 21.89 15.35
C SER A 85 -34.76 22.11 16.65
N VAL A 86 -35.39 21.91 17.81
CA VAL A 86 -34.71 21.97 19.12
C VAL A 86 -33.66 20.87 19.24
N GLU A 87 -34.00 19.64 18.86
CA GLU A 87 -33.05 18.53 18.90
C GLU A 87 -31.85 18.77 17.97
N ASN A 88 -32.07 19.27 16.76
CA ASN A 88 -30.99 19.64 15.84
C ASN A 88 -30.07 20.72 16.42
N ALA A 89 -30.66 21.77 17.03
CA ALA A 89 -29.88 22.82 17.68
C ALA A 89 -29.07 22.28 18.88
N LYS A 90 -29.65 21.35 19.63
CA LYS A 90 -28.99 20.68 20.75
C LYS A 90 -27.83 19.79 20.30
N VAL A 91 -28.02 18.96 19.27
CA VAL A 91 -26.94 18.13 18.70
C VAL A 91 -25.78 19.00 18.20
N ASN A 92 -26.09 20.11 17.53
CA ASN A 92 -25.05 21.05 17.10
C ASN A 92 -24.30 21.66 18.29
N LEU A 93 -25.01 22.00 19.37
CA LEU A 93 -24.39 22.47 20.60
C LEU A 93 -23.52 21.39 21.26
N ASP A 94 -23.96 20.13 21.26
CA ASP A 94 -23.19 19.01 21.81
C ASP A 94 -21.89 18.78 21.03
N HIS A 95 -21.89 19.01 19.71
CA HIS A 95 -20.67 19.00 18.88
C HIS A 95 -19.64 20.07 19.25
N THR A 96 -19.99 21.07 20.07
CA THR A 96 -18.99 22.03 20.61
C THR A 96 -18.13 21.41 21.71
N ILE A 97 -18.59 20.33 22.34
CA ILE A 97 -17.87 19.65 23.41
C ILE A 97 -17.15 18.45 22.81
N ILE A 98 -15.83 18.55 22.68
CA ILE A 98 -14.99 17.48 22.18
C ILE A 98 -14.66 16.53 23.34
N THR A 99 -15.26 15.34 23.33
CA THR A 99 -15.03 14.26 24.28
C THR A 99 -14.06 13.22 23.71
N ALA A 100 -13.46 12.41 24.59
CA ALA A 100 -12.60 11.32 24.16
C ALA A 100 -13.48 10.17 23.64
N PRO A 101 -13.24 9.63 22.43
CA PRO A 101 -14.00 8.47 21.93
C PRO A 101 -13.63 7.17 22.66
N ILE A 102 -12.46 7.14 23.30
CA ILE A 102 -11.91 5.99 24.03
C ILE A 102 -11.21 6.47 25.30
N ASP A 103 -11.19 5.62 26.32
CA ASP A 103 -10.29 5.78 27.45
C ASP A 103 -8.84 5.57 27.00
N GLY A 104 -7.93 6.38 27.50
CA GLY A 104 -6.53 6.31 27.10
C GLY A 104 -5.72 7.53 27.53
N ILE A 105 -4.49 7.61 27.00
CA ILE A 105 -3.54 8.67 27.30
C ILE A 105 -3.40 9.57 26.08
N VAL A 106 -3.48 10.88 26.28
CA VAL A 106 -3.26 11.87 25.20
C VAL A 106 -1.78 11.87 24.84
N ILE A 107 -1.45 11.43 23.62
CA ILE A 107 -0.07 11.36 23.11
C ILE A 107 0.33 12.59 22.31
N SER A 108 -0.65 13.29 21.73
CA SER A 108 -0.40 14.55 21.02
C SER A 108 -1.57 15.50 21.18
N ARG A 109 -1.24 16.78 21.33
CA ARG A 109 -2.17 17.90 21.30
C ARG A 109 -1.75 18.80 20.15
N ASN A 110 -2.60 18.93 19.15
CA ASN A 110 -2.32 19.66 17.91
C ASN A 110 -3.02 21.03 17.85
N VAL A 111 -3.59 21.47 18.97
CA VAL A 111 -4.31 22.75 19.10
C VAL A 111 -4.02 23.39 20.44
N ASP A 112 -3.93 24.72 20.46
CA ASP A 112 -3.80 25.50 21.70
C ASP A 112 -5.10 26.23 22.06
N VAL A 113 -5.25 26.53 23.35
CA VAL A 113 -6.40 27.30 23.84
C VAL A 113 -6.37 28.70 23.22
N GLY A 114 -7.49 29.11 22.62
CA GLY A 114 -7.61 30.39 21.91
C GLY A 114 -7.29 30.31 20.41
N GLN A 115 -6.77 29.19 19.92
CA GLN A 115 -6.59 28.99 18.48
C GLN A 115 -7.96 28.80 17.80
N THR A 116 -8.16 29.49 16.67
CA THR A 116 -9.36 29.30 15.86
C THR A 116 -9.25 28.02 15.04
N VAL A 117 -10.27 27.17 15.11
CA VAL A 117 -10.36 25.90 14.37
C VAL A 117 -11.44 26.03 13.31
N ALA A 118 -11.09 25.83 12.04
CA ALA A 118 -12.03 25.81 10.93
C ALA A 118 -12.23 24.36 10.45
N ALA A 119 -13.44 23.83 10.59
CA ALA A 119 -13.79 22.46 10.23
C ALA A 119 -14.59 22.37 8.90
N SER A 120 -14.35 23.28 7.96
CA SER A 120 -15.22 23.44 6.78
C SER A 120 -15.02 22.38 5.69
N MET A 121 -13.79 22.00 5.36
CA MET A 121 -13.51 21.01 4.29
C MET A 121 -12.73 19.77 4.76
N GLN A 122 -11.98 19.88 5.86
CA GLN A 122 -11.25 18.77 6.46
C GLN A 122 -11.41 18.87 7.98
N ALA A 123 -11.69 17.76 8.63
CA ALA A 123 -11.75 17.71 10.09
C ALA A 123 -10.32 17.71 10.64
N PRO A 124 -9.89 18.77 11.36
CA PRO A 124 -8.56 18.79 11.94
C PRO A 124 -8.46 17.79 13.11
N THR A 125 -7.36 17.05 13.18
CA THR A 125 -7.06 16.20 14.33
C THR A 125 -6.60 17.07 15.49
N LEU A 126 -7.43 17.24 16.52
CA LEU A 126 -7.12 18.08 17.68
C LEU A 126 -6.25 17.36 18.72
N PHE A 127 -6.56 16.09 18.96
CA PHE A 127 -5.88 15.24 19.92
C PHE A 127 -5.65 13.85 19.32
N ILE A 128 -4.51 13.26 19.65
CA ILE A 128 -4.25 11.85 19.38
C ILE A 128 -4.20 11.15 20.73
N ILE A 129 -5.00 10.10 20.88
CA ILE A 129 -5.16 9.34 22.12
C ILE A 129 -4.68 7.91 21.86
N ALA A 130 -3.79 7.42 22.72
CA ALA A 130 -3.41 6.01 22.75
C ALA A 130 -4.29 5.28 23.77
N ALA A 131 -4.97 4.21 23.33
CA ALA A 131 -5.84 3.41 24.19
C ALA A 131 -5.05 2.74 25.32
N ASP A 132 -3.94 2.09 24.99
CA ASP A 132 -3.15 1.29 25.91
C ASP A 132 -1.69 1.27 25.48
N LEU A 133 -0.80 1.85 26.29
CA LEU A 133 0.65 1.86 26.03
C LEU A 133 1.34 0.55 26.44
N THR A 134 0.64 -0.34 27.16
CA THR A 134 1.17 -1.66 27.52
C THR A 134 1.20 -2.63 26.34
N LYS A 135 0.46 -2.32 25.27
CA LYS A 135 0.42 -3.10 24.02
C LYS A 135 0.90 -2.22 22.89
N MET A 136 2.11 -2.47 22.43
CA MET A 136 2.74 -1.71 21.37
C MET A 136 2.71 -2.50 20.07
N GLN A 137 2.73 -1.78 18.95
CA GLN A 137 2.89 -2.34 17.63
C GLN A 137 4.10 -1.70 16.96
N VAL A 138 4.94 -2.53 16.36
CA VAL A 138 6.02 -2.07 15.49
C VAL A 138 5.56 -2.29 14.06
N ASN A 139 5.51 -1.21 13.28
CA ASN A 139 5.26 -1.28 11.85
C ASN A 139 6.62 -1.36 11.14
N ALA A 140 7.01 -2.57 10.73
CA ALA A 140 8.24 -2.81 9.99
C ALA A 140 7.96 -2.74 8.49
N ASN A 141 8.75 -1.97 7.74
CA ASN A 141 8.69 -1.94 6.29
C ASN A 141 9.68 -2.96 5.73
N ILE A 142 9.18 -3.96 5.03
CA ILE A 142 9.97 -5.11 4.56
C ILE A 142 10.02 -5.08 3.03
N ASP A 143 11.18 -5.35 2.45
CA ASP A 143 11.37 -5.38 1.01
C ASP A 143 10.48 -6.45 0.34
N GLU A 144 10.02 -6.17 -0.87
CA GLU A 144 9.26 -7.12 -1.70
C GLU A 144 9.99 -8.47 -1.87
N SER A 145 11.32 -8.47 -1.90
CA SER A 145 12.14 -9.67 -2.05
C SER A 145 12.01 -10.61 -0.85
N ASP A 146 11.75 -10.07 0.35
CA ASP A 146 11.80 -10.80 1.62
C ASP A 146 10.40 -11.11 2.18
N VAL A 147 9.38 -10.32 1.85
CA VAL A 147 8.01 -10.48 2.38
C VAL A 147 7.43 -11.87 2.13
N GLY A 148 7.82 -12.54 1.04
CA GLY A 148 7.34 -13.88 0.70
C GLY A 148 7.69 -14.95 1.75
N ASN A 149 8.71 -14.70 2.58
CA ASN A 149 9.19 -15.62 3.62
C ASN A 149 8.61 -15.34 5.01
N ILE A 150 7.75 -14.33 5.13
CA ILE A 150 7.21 -13.90 6.42
C ILE A 150 5.84 -14.51 6.64
N ARG A 151 5.61 -15.00 7.85
CA ARG A 151 4.34 -15.59 8.26
C ARG A 151 3.89 -14.99 9.60
N PRO A 152 2.58 -14.95 9.86
CA PRO A 152 2.07 -14.68 11.19
C PRO A 152 2.69 -15.62 12.23
N ASP A 153 2.76 -15.15 13.47
CA ASP A 153 3.29 -15.86 14.64
C ASP A 153 4.80 -16.14 14.64
N GLN A 154 5.56 -15.69 13.63
CA GLN A 154 7.02 -15.74 13.68
C GLN A 154 7.57 -14.89 14.82
N GLN A 155 8.60 -15.41 15.49
CA GLN A 155 9.30 -14.70 16.56
C GLN A 155 10.14 -13.57 15.97
N VAL A 156 10.01 -12.39 16.55
CA VAL A 156 10.74 -11.20 16.14
C VAL A 156 11.55 -10.68 17.31
N SER A 157 12.81 -10.35 17.03
CA SER A 157 13.65 -9.60 17.97
C SER A 157 13.90 -8.22 17.40
N PHE A 158 13.84 -7.19 18.23
CA PHE A 158 14.12 -5.83 17.77
C PHE A 158 14.84 -5.03 18.84
N ARG A 159 15.54 -3.99 18.40
CA ARG A 159 16.18 -2.99 19.25
C ARG A 159 15.68 -1.62 18.87
N VAL A 160 15.57 -0.73 19.85
CA VAL A 160 15.20 0.67 19.62
C VAL A 160 16.41 1.55 19.89
N ASP A 161 16.53 2.65 19.15
CA ASP A 161 17.71 3.53 19.25
C ASP A 161 17.87 4.13 20.65
N ALA A 162 16.75 4.30 21.37
CA ALA A 162 16.75 4.77 22.76
C ALA A 162 17.34 3.75 23.76
N TYR A 163 17.34 2.45 23.43
CA TYR A 163 17.80 1.36 24.29
C TYR A 163 18.66 0.36 23.48
N PRO A 164 19.88 0.75 23.05
CA PRO A 164 20.69 -0.07 22.16
C PRO A 164 21.16 -1.39 22.79
N ASN A 165 21.27 -1.44 24.12
CA ASN A 165 21.72 -2.62 24.86
C ASN A 165 20.57 -3.57 25.26
N GLU A 166 19.31 -3.19 25.02
CA GLU A 166 18.14 -4.00 25.37
C GLU A 166 17.54 -4.59 24.09
N THR A 167 17.30 -5.90 24.09
CA THR A 167 16.62 -6.57 22.97
C THR A 167 15.21 -6.92 23.40
N PHE A 168 14.23 -6.46 22.62
CA PHE A 168 12.83 -6.71 22.84
C PHE A 168 12.36 -7.84 21.94
N ILE A 169 11.37 -8.60 22.41
CA ILE A 169 10.81 -9.74 21.68
C ILE A 169 9.35 -9.42 21.36
N GLY A 170 8.95 -9.69 20.13
CA GLY A 170 7.57 -9.62 19.66
C GLY A 170 7.22 -10.80 18.77
N SER A 171 5.99 -10.80 18.27
CA SER A 171 5.52 -11.76 17.27
C SER A 171 4.92 -11.05 16.07
N VAL A 172 5.10 -11.61 14.88
CA VAL A 172 4.44 -11.10 13.68
C VAL A 172 2.93 -11.28 13.85
N GLY A 173 2.19 -10.17 13.87
CA GLY A 173 0.74 -10.20 13.93
C GLY A 173 0.12 -10.40 12.55
N GLN A 174 0.51 -9.55 11.60
CA GLN A 174 -0.01 -9.61 10.22
C GLN A 174 0.93 -8.92 9.24
N VAL A 175 0.94 -9.38 8.00
CA VAL A 175 1.60 -8.71 6.87
C VAL A 175 0.52 -8.00 6.06
N ARG A 176 0.63 -6.67 5.89
CA ARG A 176 -0.35 -5.92 5.08
C ARG A 176 -0.13 -6.21 3.60
N LEU A 177 -1.20 -6.52 2.88
CA LEU A 177 -1.14 -6.84 1.44
C LEU A 177 -0.97 -5.62 0.54
N ASN A 178 -1.25 -4.41 1.03
CA ASN A 178 -1.10 -3.19 0.25
C ASN A 178 0.36 -2.71 0.30
N PRO A 179 1.11 -2.75 -0.81
CA PRO A 179 2.49 -2.27 -0.82
C PRO A 179 2.55 -0.75 -0.63
N GLN A 180 3.70 -0.28 -0.14
CA GLN A 180 4.06 1.12 -0.05
C GLN A 180 5.32 1.35 -0.86
N VAL A 181 5.30 2.32 -1.77
CA VAL A 181 6.48 2.72 -2.53
C VAL A 181 7.13 3.89 -1.82
N VAL A 182 8.23 3.63 -1.11
CA VAL A 182 9.01 4.65 -0.42
C VAL A 182 10.34 4.79 -1.15
N GLN A 183 10.62 5.97 -1.69
CA GLN A 183 11.86 6.24 -2.43
C GLN A 183 12.11 5.25 -3.59
N ASN A 184 11.06 4.90 -4.34
CA ASN A 184 11.08 3.91 -5.43
C ASN A 184 11.39 2.46 -5.00
N VAL A 185 11.40 2.16 -3.71
CA VAL A 185 11.48 0.80 -3.18
C VAL A 185 10.10 0.33 -2.76
N VAL A 186 9.68 -0.83 -3.27
CA VAL A 186 8.39 -1.45 -2.92
C VAL A 186 8.58 -2.17 -1.59
N THR A 187 7.82 -1.77 -0.59
CA THR A 187 7.86 -2.37 0.75
C THR A 187 6.48 -2.80 1.21
N TYR A 188 6.41 -3.87 1.99
CA TYR A 188 5.20 -4.35 2.63
C TYR A 188 5.28 -4.08 4.13
N SER A 189 4.28 -3.41 4.66
CA SER A 189 4.24 -3.07 6.09
C SER A 189 3.76 -4.28 6.90
N THR A 190 4.62 -4.78 7.76
CA THR A 190 4.34 -5.90 8.67
C THR A 190 4.11 -5.37 10.07
N VAL A 191 2.98 -5.73 10.67
CA VAL A 191 2.59 -5.35 12.02
C VAL A 191 3.10 -6.41 12.99
N ILE A 192 3.95 -6.00 13.92
CA ILE A 192 4.54 -6.86 14.94
C ILE A 192 3.94 -6.46 16.29
N ASN A 193 3.36 -7.43 16.99
CA ASN A 193 2.79 -7.24 18.31
C ASN A 193 3.89 -7.31 19.38
N VAL A 194 3.93 -6.31 20.25
CA VAL A 194 4.97 -6.17 21.27
C VAL A 194 4.34 -5.86 22.63
N PRO A 195 4.53 -6.73 23.64
CA PRO A 195 4.14 -6.39 25.00
C PRO A 195 5.12 -5.35 25.59
N ASN A 196 4.58 -4.32 26.23
CA ASN A 196 5.32 -3.23 26.89
C ASN A 196 4.89 -3.04 28.36
N PRO A 197 5.00 -4.07 29.21
CA PRO A 197 4.51 -3.99 30.59
C PRO A 197 5.25 -2.96 31.45
N GLN A 198 6.52 -2.65 31.12
CA GLN A 198 7.32 -1.64 31.84
C GLN A 198 7.18 -0.22 31.27
N LEU A 199 6.33 -0.01 30.25
CA LEU A 199 6.10 1.29 29.61
C LEU A 199 7.38 2.01 29.13
N LYS A 200 8.43 1.24 28.79
CA LYS A 200 9.70 1.76 28.27
C LYS A 200 9.55 2.25 26.83
N LEU A 201 8.79 1.52 26.03
CA LEU A 201 8.55 1.84 24.63
C LEU A 201 7.52 2.98 24.53
N LYS A 202 7.83 4.00 23.74
CA LYS A 202 6.95 5.13 23.48
C LYS A 202 6.54 5.16 21.99
N PRO A 203 5.32 5.62 21.67
CA PRO A 203 4.92 5.81 20.28
C PRO A 203 5.89 6.74 19.54
N GLY A 204 6.19 6.41 18.28
CA GLY A 204 7.09 7.18 17.43
C GLY A 204 8.58 6.83 17.54
N MET A 205 8.96 5.87 18.37
CA MET A 205 10.34 5.35 18.39
C MET A 205 10.67 4.56 17.13
N THR A 206 11.90 4.71 16.63
CA THR A 206 12.45 3.89 15.56
C THR A 206 12.97 2.57 16.11
N ALA A 207 12.69 1.47 15.41
CA ALA A 207 13.11 0.13 15.79
C ALA A 207 13.83 -0.56 14.63
N ASN A 208 14.95 -1.21 14.93
CA ASN A 208 15.65 -2.12 14.03
C ASN A 208 15.16 -3.54 14.33
N VAL A 209 14.54 -4.16 13.33
CA VAL A 209 13.80 -5.42 13.48
C VAL A 209 14.57 -6.56 12.81
N ASN A 210 14.71 -7.67 13.53
CA ASN A 210 15.24 -8.92 13.01
C ASN A 210 14.19 -10.02 13.18
N ILE A 211 13.68 -10.51 12.06
CA ILE A 211 12.61 -11.52 12.01
C ILE A 211 13.25 -12.88 11.77
N GLU A 212 12.95 -13.84 12.64
CA GLU A 212 13.45 -15.19 12.46
C GLU A 212 12.57 -15.96 11.48
N ILE A 213 13.08 -16.15 10.25
CA ILE A 213 12.37 -16.83 9.16
C ILE A 213 12.30 -18.34 9.40
N ALA A 214 13.39 -18.93 9.88
CA ALA A 214 13.49 -20.36 10.16
C ALA A 214 14.50 -20.65 11.26
N ARG A 215 14.13 -21.54 12.19
CA ARG A 215 15.03 -22.12 13.21
C ARG A 215 15.22 -23.60 12.97
N ARG A 216 16.47 -24.07 13.05
CA ARG A 216 16.82 -25.50 13.12
C ARG A 216 17.81 -25.71 14.27
N SER A 217 17.47 -26.56 15.22
CA SER A 217 18.34 -26.98 16.31
C SER A 217 18.95 -28.34 16.02
N SER A 218 20.19 -28.55 16.47
CA SER A 218 20.88 -29.84 16.37
C SER A 218 21.08 -30.37 14.95
N VAL A 219 21.53 -29.51 14.02
CA VAL A 219 21.81 -29.89 12.63
C VAL A 219 23.31 -29.89 12.33
N LEU A 220 23.74 -30.77 11.42
CA LEU A 220 25.07 -30.70 10.85
C LEU A 220 25.17 -29.46 9.96
N ARG A 221 26.22 -28.67 10.14
CA ARG A 221 26.44 -27.44 9.38
C ARG A 221 27.86 -27.37 8.87
N VAL A 222 28.03 -26.82 7.68
CA VAL A 222 29.35 -26.55 7.07
C VAL A 222 29.55 -25.04 6.92
N PRO A 223 30.79 -24.52 7.06
CA PRO A 223 31.06 -23.12 6.79
C PRO A 223 30.73 -22.81 5.33
N ASN A 224 30.01 -21.72 5.08
CA ASN A 224 29.61 -21.32 3.73
C ASN A 224 30.83 -21.10 2.80
N ALA A 225 31.99 -20.71 3.35
CA ALA A 225 33.24 -20.59 2.61
C ALA A 225 33.66 -21.91 1.94
N SER A 226 33.42 -23.05 2.60
CA SER A 226 33.79 -24.37 2.07
C SER A 226 32.96 -24.78 0.84
N LEU A 227 31.71 -24.32 0.77
CA LEU A 227 30.81 -24.54 -0.38
C LEU A 227 31.20 -23.68 -1.60
N ARG A 228 31.91 -22.58 -1.37
CA ARG A 228 32.37 -21.66 -2.41
C ARG A 228 33.79 -21.96 -2.87
N PHE A 229 34.54 -22.80 -2.14
CA PHE A 229 35.91 -23.17 -2.49
C PHE A 229 35.95 -23.93 -3.82
N ARG A 230 36.70 -23.37 -4.77
CA ARG A 230 36.99 -23.99 -6.07
C ARG A 230 38.50 -24.15 -6.18
N PRO A 231 39.04 -25.36 -5.99
CA PRO A 231 40.47 -25.58 -6.19
C PRO A 231 40.82 -25.31 -7.66
N THR A 232 41.99 -24.73 -7.92
CA THR A 232 42.51 -24.52 -9.27
C THR A 232 43.48 -25.65 -9.65
N PRO A 233 43.78 -25.87 -10.94
CA PRO A 233 44.81 -26.83 -11.33
C PRO A 233 46.15 -26.60 -10.60
N ASP A 234 46.52 -25.34 -10.34
CA ASP A 234 47.72 -24.98 -9.59
C ASP A 234 47.68 -25.45 -8.13
N THR A 235 46.50 -25.50 -7.50
CA THR A 235 46.36 -26.07 -6.14
C THR A 235 46.65 -27.57 -6.11
N PHE A 236 46.28 -28.32 -7.16
CA PHE A 236 46.59 -29.74 -7.25
C PHE A 236 48.07 -29.99 -7.55
N THR A 237 48.68 -29.15 -8.39
CA THR A 237 50.12 -29.17 -8.67
C THR A 237 50.93 -28.86 -7.41
N ALA A 238 50.54 -27.83 -6.65
CA ALA A 238 51.20 -27.47 -5.38
C ALA A 238 51.09 -28.58 -4.31
N LEU A 239 50.04 -29.41 -4.38
CA LEU A 239 49.83 -30.53 -3.49
C LEU A 239 50.41 -31.86 -4.02
N ASN A 240 51.09 -31.87 -5.18
CA ASN A 240 51.60 -33.06 -5.87
C ASN A 240 50.52 -34.16 -6.08
N GLN A 241 49.30 -33.75 -6.46
CA GLN A 241 48.19 -34.66 -6.68
C GLN A 241 47.88 -34.83 -8.17
N PRO A 242 47.68 -36.07 -8.67
CA PRO A 242 47.18 -36.27 -10.01
C PRO A 242 45.71 -35.83 -10.10
N ILE A 243 45.37 -35.09 -11.15
CA ILE A 243 43.98 -34.74 -11.46
C ILE A 243 43.29 -36.01 -11.97
N THR A 244 42.53 -36.68 -11.10
CA THR A 244 41.74 -37.86 -11.48
C THR A 244 40.50 -37.46 -12.29
N PRO A 245 39.87 -38.36 -13.06
CA PRO A 245 38.66 -38.06 -13.83
C PRO A 245 37.50 -37.47 -13.00
N ASP A 246 37.40 -37.85 -11.72
CA ASP A 246 36.41 -37.31 -10.79
C ASP A 246 36.73 -35.87 -10.36
N ILE A 247 38.02 -35.55 -10.18
CA ILE A 247 38.51 -34.18 -9.95
C ILE A 247 38.34 -33.34 -11.22
N GLN A 248 38.62 -33.90 -12.41
CA GLN A 248 38.38 -33.24 -13.70
C GLN A 248 36.90 -32.90 -13.90
N ARG A 249 35.99 -33.81 -13.52
CA ARG A 249 34.54 -33.58 -13.52
C ARG A 249 34.11 -32.57 -12.44
N ALA A 250 34.80 -32.57 -11.30
CA ALA A 250 34.54 -31.61 -10.24
C ALA A 250 35.00 -30.18 -10.59
N LEU A 251 36.10 -30.05 -11.33
CA LEU A 251 36.64 -28.80 -11.88
C LEU A 251 35.88 -28.32 -13.13
N GLY A 252 35.41 -29.25 -13.97
CA GLY A 252 34.77 -28.99 -15.26
C GLY A 252 33.28 -28.65 -15.22
N GLY A 253 32.64 -28.60 -14.04
CA GLY A 253 31.21 -28.31 -13.88
C GLY A 253 30.77 -26.87 -14.18
N GLY A 254 31.61 -26.07 -14.86
CA GLY A 254 31.38 -24.66 -15.17
C GLY A 254 31.50 -24.34 -16.66
N ARG A 255 30.82 -25.09 -17.54
CA ARG A 255 30.55 -24.66 -18.94
C ARG A 255 29.47 -25.53 -19.59
N GLY A 256 28.21 -25.32 -19.20
CA GLY A 256 27.06 -25.68 -20.03
C GLY A 256 26.81 -24.56 -21.04
N GLY A 257 27.53 -24.59 -22.17
CA GLY A 257 27.40 -23.60 -23.24
C GLY A 257 27.88 -24.18 -24.57
N PHE A 258 26.91 -24.64 -25.38
CA PHE A 258 26.93 -24.80 -26.84
C PHE A 258 28.08 -25.62 -27.47
N GLY A 259 27.80 -26.91 -27.70
CA GLY A 259 28.40 -27.67 -28.80
C GLY A 259 27.39 -27.79 -29.95
N GLY A 260 27.36 -26.79 -30.83
CA GLY A 260 26.58 -26.83 -32.06
C GLY A 260 27.16 -27.86 -33.02
N GLY A 261 26.44 -28.95 -33.23
CA GLY A 261 26.72 -29.92 -34.28
C GLY A 261 26.33 -29.36 -35.64
N GLY A 262 27.32 -29.20 -36.51
CA GLY A 262 27.09 -29.00 -37.93
C GLY A 262 26.54 -30.28 -38.58
N ARG A 263 25.32 -30.19 -39.11
CA ARG A 263 24.85 -31.03 -40.21
C ARG A 263 24.31 -30.10 -41.29
N GLY A 264 24.86 -30.25 -42.48
CA GLY A 264 24.60 -29.41 -43.64
C GLY A 264 23.16 -29.50 -44.15
N GLY A 265 22.73 -28.41 -44.75
CA GLY A 265 21.52 -28.25 -45.55
C GLY A 265 21.70 -27.03 -46.45
N GLN A 266 21.49 -27.23 -47.73
CA GLN A 266 21.89 -26.40 -48.87
C GLN A 266 21.03 -25.13 -49.06
N ASN A 267 21.54 -24.28 -49.96
CA ASN A 267 20.90 -23.16 -50.69
C ASN A 267 20.65 -21.87 -49.88
N ALA A 268 20.76 -20.66 -50.43
CA ALA A 268 21.34 -20.08 -51.64
C ALA A 268 21.17 -18.55 -51.51
N GLN A 269 21.99 -17.77 -52.21
CA GLN A 269 21.83 -16.33 -52.52
C GLN A 269 21.96 -15.36 -51.33
N GLY A 270 22.80 -14.33 -51.35
CA GLY A 270 23.68 -13.76 -52.35
C GLY A 270 24.25 -12.44 -51.81
N GLY A 271 25.34 -11.95 -52.39
CA GLY A 271 25.80 -10.56 -52.21
C GLY A 271 27.05 -10.38 -51.35
N GLN A 272 28.17 -10.24 -52.03
CA GLN A 272 29.52 -9.96 -51.54
C GLN A 272 29.80 -8.42 -51.62
N PRO A 273 31.00 -7.89 -51.27
CA PRO A 273 31.21 -7.18 -50.00
C PRO A 273 31.85 -5.78 -50.16
N GLY A 274 32.13 -5.10 -49.04
CA GLY A 274 33.35 -4.28 -48.90
C GLY A 274 33.16 -2.87 -48.35
N GLY A 275 34.12 -2.46 -47.50
CA GLY A 275 34.48 -1.05 -47.33
C GLY A 275 34.58 -0.54 -45.88
N GLN A 276 35.81 -0.41 -45.41
CA GLN A 276 36.25 0.27 -44.17
C GLN A 276 36.14 1.82 -44.24
N PRO A 277 36.48 2.59 -43.17
CA PRO A 277 35.76 3.82 -42.76
C PRO A 277 36.46 5.18 -42.98
N GLN A 278 35.65 6.25 -42.85
CA GLN A 278 35.95 7.70 -42.63
C GLN A 278 36.71 8.46 -43.76
N PRO A 279 36.65 9.82 -43.91
CA PRO A 279 36.41 10.88 -42.89
C PRO A 279 35.65 12.18 -43.31
N SER A 280 35.39 13.04 -42.30
CA SER A 280 35.43 14.53 -42.19
C SER A 280 34.87 15.54 -43.23
N ALA A 281 34.17 16.54 -42.65
CA ALA A 281 34.08 18.00 -42.95
C ALA A 281 33.41 18.45 -44.28
N THR A 282 32.65 19.55 -44.38
CA THR A 282 33.11 20.95 -44.18
C THR A 282 31.96 21.98 -44.29
N ALA A 283 32.11 23.08 -43.52
CA ALA A 283 31.86 24.51 -43.88
C ALA A 283 30.45 25.12 -43.82
N GLY A 284 30.25 26.34 -43.29
CA GLY A 284 31.22 27.32 -42.78
C GLY A 284 30.61 28.66 -42.32
N LYS A 285 31.51 29.53 -41.79
CA LYS A 285 31.59 31.02 -41.81
C LYS A 285 30.34 31.84 -41.37
N THR A 286 30.38 32.99 -40.66
CA THR A 286 31.40 34.00 -40.29
C THR A 286 30.74 35.07 -39.37
N GLY A 287 31.53 35.70 -38.47
CA GLY A 287 31.32 37.05 -37.90
C GLY A 287 30.25 37.16 -36.79
N GLY A 288 30.39 37.90 -35.69
CA GLY A 288 31.34 38.92 -35.27
C GLY A 288 30.59 40.01 -34.47
N THR A 289 30.94 40.16 -33.19
CA THR A 289 30.67 41.31 -32.28
C THR A 289 29.24 41.70 -31.88
N ALA A 290 28.86 41.42 -30.62
CA ALA A 290 28.67 42.39 -29.53
C ALA A 290 27.75 41.84 -28.41
N ALA A 291 28.27 41.79 -27.17
CA ALA A 291 27.55 41.52 -25.92
C ALA A 291 26.82 42.81 -25.43
N PRO A 292 26.02 42.84 -24.33
CA PRO A 292 25.90 41.83 -23.27
C PRO A 292 24.47 41.58 -22.70
N GLN A 293 24.23 40.43 -22.07
CA GLN A 293 23.76 40.34 -20.67
C GLN A 293 23.29 38.92 -20.29
N ALA A 294 23.98 38.38 -19.27
CA ALA A 294 23.55 37.48 -18.21
C ALA A 294 22.51 36.37 -18.53
N ALA A 295 23.00 35.13 -18.62
CA ALA A 295 22.21 33.93 -18.38
C ALA A 295 22.96 32.91 -17.49
N ARG A 296 22.38 32.70 -16.30
CA ARG A 296 22.10 31.42 -15.62
C ARG A 296 23.23 30.44 -15.26
N GLN A 297 23.33 30.21 -13.95
CA GLN A 297 23.28 28.92 -13.24
C GLN A 297 22.72 29.25 -11.83
N GLY A 298 21.81 28.55 -11.17
CA GLY A 298 21.15 27.26 -11.32
C GLY A 298 20.69 26.84 -9.91
N GLY A 299 19.45 26.37 -9.74
CA GLY A 299 18.90 25.85 -8.47
C GLY A 299 17.50 26.42 -8.14
N GLN A 300 16.41 25.83 -8.65
CA GLN A 300 15.59 24.76 -8.05
C GLN A 300 14.81 25.18 -6.78
N GLN A 301 13.48 25.29 -6.92
CA GLN A 301 12.49 24.65 -6.04
C GLN A 301 11.09 24.76 -6.66
N GLY A 302 10.38 23.63 -6.66
CA GLY A 302 9.07 23.45 -7.29
C GLY A 302 7.91 23.98 -6.43
N GLN A 303 6.91 24.53 -7.11
CA GLN A 303 5.57 24.83 -6.61
C GLN A 303 4.52 24.31 -7.59
N GLY A 304 3.38 23.91 -7.05
CA GLY A 304 2.26 23.27 -7.73
C GLY A 304 1.79 24.03 -8.97
N GLY A 305 1.48 23.26 -10.01
CA GLY A 305 1.02 23.77 -11.30
C GLY A 305 -0.28 24.54 -11.16
N GLN A 306 -0.21 25.84 -11.47
CA GLN A 306 -1.36 26.68 -11.77
C GLN A 306 -2.12 26.11 -12.99
N PRO A 307 -3.45 26.14 -13.02
CA PRO A 307 -4.19 25.82 -14.23
C PRO A 307 -3.80 26.81 -15.33
N SER A 308 -3.36 26.30 -16.46
CA SER A 308 -3.02 27.05 -17.66
C SER A 308 -4.15 28.00 -18.06
N ALA A 309 -3.82 29.27 -18.32
CA ALA A 309 -4.75 30.38 -18.65
C ALA A 309 -5.83 30.01 -19.70
N ASP A 310 -5.52 29.09 -20.62
CA ASP A 310 -6.46 28.60 -21.64
C ASP A 310 -7.67 27.82 -21.09
N GLN A 311 -7.62 27.30 -19.87
CA GLN A 311 -8.74 26.58 -19.25
C GLN A 311 -9.75 27.53 -18.61
N GLU A 312 -9.28 28.59 -17.96
CA GLU A 312 -10.14 29.63 -17.39
C GLU A 312 -10.84 30.42 -18.49
N GLU A 313 -10.15 30.70 -19.59
CA GLU A 313 -10.74 31.39 -20.73
C GLU A 313 -11.82 30.54 -21.43
N ARG A 314 -11.62 29.22 -21.53
CA ARG A 314 -12.65 28.29 -22.02
C ARG A 314 -13.86 28.21 -21.09
N ARG A 315 -13.66 28.19 -19.77
CA ARG A 315 -14.77 28.20 -18.79
C ARG A 315 -15.54 29.52 -18.86
N ARG A 316 -14.85 30.64 -19.03
CA ARG A 316 -15.46 31.97 -19.14
C ARG A 316 -16.26 32.12 -20.43
N ARG A 317 -15.73 31.70 -21.58
CA ARG A 317 -16.48 31.67 -22.85
C ARG A 317 -17.67 30.71 -22.81
N PHE A 318 -17.56 29.59 -22.09
CA PHE A 318 -18.67 28.66 -21.91
C PHE A 318 -19.77 29.26 -21.02
N GLN A 319 -19.40 29.96 -19.94
CA GLN A 319 -20.34 30.68 -19.08
C GLN A 319 -21.02 31.85 -19.79
N GLU A 320 -20.29 32.64 -20.57
CA GLU A 320 -20.87 33.72 -21.39
C GLU A 320 -21.81 33.18 -22.47
N ARG A 321 -21.45 32.06 -23.11
CA ARG A 321 -22.33 31.38 -24.06
C ARG A 321 -23.62 30.88 -23.40
N MET A 322 -23.52 30.30 -22.20
CA MET A 322 -24.70 29.91 -21.43
C MET A 322 -25.55 31.12 -21.05
N ALA A 323 -24.93 32.21 -20.57
CA ALA A 323 -25.62 33.43 -20.17
C ALA A 323 -26.48 34.04 -21.29
N ASN A 324 -26.01 33.97 -22.54
CA ASN A 324 -26.70 34.52 -23.71
C ASN A 324 -27.67 33.56 -24.42
N MET A 325 -27.85 32.33 -23.93
CA MET A 325 -28.87 31.40 -24.46
C MET A 325 -30.24 31.66 -23.82
N THR A 326 -31.29 31.47 -24.62
CA THR A 326 -32.67 31.54 -24.13
C THR A 326 -32.98 30.37 -23.18
N PRO A 327 -33.97 30.50 -22.28
CA PRO A 327 -34.31 29.45 -21.31
C PRO A 327 -34.66 28.10 -21.96
N GLU A 328 -35.32 28.12 -23.11
CA GLU A 328 -35.71 26.92 -23.86
C GLU A 328 -34.50 26.19 -24.47
N GLU A 329 -33.53 26.93 -25.00
CA GLU A 329 -32.31 26.34 -25.57
C GLU A 329 -31.39 25.75 -24.48
N ARG A 330 -31.35 26.32 -23.27
CA ARG A 330 -30.62 25.74 -22.12
C ARG A 330 -31.21 24.40 -21.68
N GLN A 331 -32.54 24.26 -21.69
CA GLN A 331 -33.21 23.01 -21.32
C GLN A 331 -32.91 21.90 -22.33
N GLN A 332 -33.04 22.17 -23.63
CA GLN A 332 -32.69 21.19 -24.68
C GLN A 332 -31.20 20.78 -24.65
N MET A 333 -30.30 21.71 -24.30
CA MET A 333 -28.89 21.41 -24.16
C MET A 333 -28.62 20.49 -22.95
N MET A 334 -29.22 20.76 -21.79
CA MET A 334 -29.09 19.90 -20.62
C MET A 334 -29.67 18.50 -20.85
N GLU A 335 -30.78 18.40 -21.58
CA GLU A 335 -31.42 17.13 -21.92
C GLU A 335 -30.53 16.25 -22.83
N ARG A 336 -29.82 16.86 -23.80
CA ARG A 336 -28.81 16.15 -24.62
C ARG A 336 -27.58 15.69 -23.83
N PHE A 337 -27.18 16.43 -22.80
CA PHE A 337 -26.06 16.04 -21.94
C PHE A 337 -26.45 14.86 -21.02
N GLN A 338 -27.68 14.87 -20.50
CA GLN A 338 -28.18 13.80 -19.63
C GLN A 338 -28.37 12.49 -20.40
N ASN A 339 -28.83 12.55 -21.65
CA ASN A 339 -28.98 11.36 -22.51
C ASN A 339 -27.66 10.75 -22.99
N ARG A 340 -26.52 11.44 -22.87
CA ARG A 340 -25.20 10.93 -23.26
C ARG A 340 -24.42 10.31 -22.10
N GLN A 341 -24.77 10.60 -20.85
CA GLN A 341 -24.11 10.06 -19.65
C GLN A 341 -24.75 8.77 -19.10
N GLY A 342 -25.90 8.33 -19.61
CA GLY A 342 -26.63 7.14 -19.13
C GLY A 342 -26.40 5.82 -19.89
N GLY A 343 -25.45 5.73 -20.82
CA GLY A 343 -25.35 4.61 -21.76
C GLY A 343 -23.96 4.01 -21.91
N ALA A 344 -23.45 3.33 -20.90
CA ALA A 344 -22.27 2.45 -21.03
C ALA A 344 -22.43 1.22 -20.13
N GLY A 345 -23.10 0.18 -20.64
CA GLY A 345 -23.16 -1.11 -19.98
C GLY A 345 -24.38 -1.94 -20.37
N ARG A 346 -24.32 -2.61 -21.54
CA ARG A 346 -24.95 -3.92 -21.83
C ARG A 346 -24.87 -4.22 -23.33
N SER A 347 -23.90 -5.04 -23.71
CA SER A 347 -23.95 -5.84 -24.92
C SER A 347 -24.37 -7.27 -24.55
N GLY A 348 -25.62 -7.62 -24.84
CA GLY A 348 -26.14 -8.97 -24.73
C GLY A 348 -27.29 -9.11 -25.72
N GLY A 349 -27.01 -9.70 -26.88
CA GLY A 349 -28.01 -9.96 -27.92
C GLY A 349 -28.85 -11.19 -27.58
N PRO A 350 -30.16 -11.23 -27.90
CA PRO A 350 -31.02 -12.36 -27.62
C PRO A 350 -31.12 -13.32 -28.82
N GLY A 351 -30.78 -14.59 -28.59
CA GLY A 351 -31.14 -15.71 -29.46
C GLY A 351 -32.34 -16.45 -28.87
N GLY A 352 -33.43 -16.51 -29.62
CA GLY A 352 -34.66 -17.22 -29.26
C GLY A 352 -34.58 -18.73 -29.50
N GLY A 353 -35.49 -19.46 -28.84
CA GLY A 353 -35.73 -20.89 -29.09
C GLY A 353 -36.65 -21.48 -28.02
N GLY A 354 -37.92 -21.68 -28.37
CA GLY A 354 -38.94 -22.32 -27.53
C GLY A 354 -38.80 -23.85 -27.39
N PRO A 355 -39.71 -24.49 -26.63
CA PRO A 355 -39.42 -25.72 -25.88
C PRO A 355 -39.94 -27.01 -26.53
N GLY A 356 -39.30 -28.15 -26.23
CA GLY A 356 -39.69 -29.48 -26.68
C GLY A 356 -39.50 -30.56 -25.61
N GLN A 357 -40.55 -31.34 -25.42
CA GLN A 357 -40.80 -32.34 -24.38
C GLN A 357 -39.92 -33.61 -24.45
N GLY A 358 -39.68 -34.19 -23.26
CA GLY A 358 -39.99 -35.59 -22.93
C GLY A 358 -39.17 -36.73 -23.57
N SER A 359 -38.49 -37.52 -22.73
CA SER A 359 -38.72 -38.98 -22.63
C SER A 359 -37.81 -39.61 -21.58
N GLN A 360 -38.42 -40.33 -20.64
CA GLN A 360 -37.79 -41.31 -19.76
C GLN A 360 -37.41 -42.57 -20.58
N GLY A 361 -36.45 -43.36 -20.10
CA GLY A 361 -36.13 -44.65 -20.70
C GLY A 361 -34.89 -45.33 -20.11
N THR A 362 -35.14 -46.19 -19.13
CA THR A 362 -34.25 -47.13 -18.43
C THR A 362 -33.48 -48.11 -19.32
N GLY A 363 -32.31 -48.58 -18.86
CA GLY A 363 -31.66 -49.78 -19.40
C GLY A 363 -30.30 -50.11 -18.79
N GLU A 364 -30.28 -50.91 -17.73
CA GLU A 364 -29.09 -51.69 -17.32
C GLU A 364 -28.80 -52.81 -18.33
N ARG A 365 -27.55 -52.98 -18.76
CA ARG A 365 -26.81 -54.27 -18.64
C ARG A 365 -25.37 -54.22 -19.20
N ALA A 366 -24.53 -54.88 -18.40
CA ALA A 366 -23.42 -55.76 -18.76
C ALA A 366 -22.07 -55.16 -19.18
N ALA A 367 -21.12 -55.47 -18.31
CA ALA A 367 -19.68 -55.36 -18.44
C ALA A 367 -19.10 -56.16 -19.62
N GLN A 368 -18.01 -55.65 -20.19
CA GLN A 368 -16.92 -56.47 -20.69
C GLN A 368 -15.56 -55.83 -20.37
N SER A 369 -14.67 -56.72 -19.97
CA SER A 369 -13.33 -56.61 -19.41
C SER A 369 -12.25 -56.02 -20.32
N ALA A 370 -11.36 -55.20 -19.74
CA ALA A 370 -9.91 -55.23 -19.98
C ALA A 370 -9.15 -54.47 -18.86
N GLN A 371 -8.25 -55.17 -18.16
CA GLN A 371 -7.21 -54.64 -17.25
C GLN A 371 -5.87 -54.43 -18.03
N PRO A 372 -4.75 -54.00 -17.41
CA PRO A 372 -4.51 -52.75 -16.66
C PRO A 372 -3.21 -52.05 -17.15
N GLY A 373 -3.03 -50.76 -16.86
CA GLY A 373 -1.79 -50.06 -17.25
C GLY A 373 -1.51 -48.74 -16.53
N ARG A 374 -0.73 -48.84 -15.45
CA ARG A 374 0.14 -47.82 -14.84
C ARG A 374 -0.47 -46.56 -14.20
N THR A 375 -0.39 -46.57 -12.87
CA THR A 375 -0.54 -45.49 -11.92
C THR A 375 0.49 -44.37 -12.11
N GLY A 376 0.00 -43.15 -12.37
CA GLY A 376 0.69 -41.90 -12.06
C GLY A 376 -0.31 -40.99 -11.35
N LYS A 377 -0.22 -40.89 -10.01
CA LYS A 377 -1.05 -39.98 -9.22
C LYS A 377 -0.61 -38.53 -9.50
N SER A 378 -1.31 -37.86 -10.40
CA SER A 378 -1.38 -36.40 -10.42
C SER A 378 -2.51 -35.99 -9.48
N ALA A 379 -2.17 -35.57 -8.25
CA ALA A 379 -3.14 -34.95 -7.37
C ALA A 379 -3.59 -33.62 -8.01
N LYS A 380 -4.84 -33.57 -8.47
CA LYS A 380 -5.54 -32.34 -8.85
C LYS A 380 -5.59 -31.43 -7.61
N ALA A 381 -4.93 -30.29 -7.68
CA ALA A 381 -5.13 -29.21 -6.71
C ALA A 381 -6.59 -28.73 -6.82
N THR A 382 -7.36 -28.99 -5.77
CA THR A 382 -8.67 -28.37 -5.58
C THR A 382 -8.46 -26.88 -5.28
N PRO A 383 -9.19 -25.94 -5.91
CA PRO A 383 -9.09 -24.53 -5.56
C PRO A 383 -9.67 -24.35 -4.15
N GLN A 384 -8.80 -24.29 -3.14
CA GLN A 384 -9.20 -23.90 -1.80
C GLN A 384 -9.49 -22.39 -1.82
N THR A 385 -10.76 -22.02 -1.70
CA THR A 385 -11.15 -20.65 -1.41
C THR A 385 -10.66 -20.32 0.00
N ALA A 386 -9.51 -19.63 0.07
CA ALA A 386 -8.94 -19.13 1.32
C ALA A 386 -9.99 -18.30 2.08
N GLN A 387 -10.37 -18.73 3.28
CA GLN A 387 -11.33 -18.01 4.13
C GLN A 387 -10.66 -16.92 4.98
N THR A 388 -9.33 -16.94 5.10
CA THR A 388 -8.52 -15.94 5.80
C THR A 388 -7.29 -15.57 4.98
N ILE A 389 -6.84 -14.32 5.05
CA ILE A 389 -5.66 -13.82 4.32
C ILE A 389 -4.43 -14.68 4.64
N ASP A 390 -4.28 -15.13 5.90
CA ASP A 390 -3.16 -15.96 6.34
C ASP A 390 -3.13 -17.33 5.66
N SER A 391 -4.29 -17.88 5.27
CA SER A 391 -4.37 -19.17 4.57
C SER A 391 -3.88 -19.12 3.11
N LEU A 392 -3.68 -17.92 2.55
CA LEU A 392 -3.05 -17.74 1.23
C LEU A 392 -1.54 -17.99 1.27
N PHE A 393 -0.92 -17.86 2.43
CA PHE A 393 0.51 -18.00 2.62
C PHE A 393 0.80 -19.33 3.31
N GLY A 394 0.76 -20.42 2.53
CA GLY A 394 1.10 -21.78 2.99
C GLY A 394 2.49 -21.86 3.65
N PRO A 395 2.81 -22.98 4.33
CA PRO A 395 4.07 -23.15 5.05
C PRO A 395 5.27 -22.88 4.14
N LEU A 396 6.32 -22.27 4.69
CA LEU A 396 7.51 -21.93 3.92
C LEU A 396 8.07 -23.18 3.21
N PRO A 397 8.38 -23.10 1.91
CA PRO A 397 8.95 -24.23 1.19
C PRO A 397 10.28 -24.61 1.83
N ARG A 398 10.59 -25.91 1.85
CA ARG A 398 11.91 -26.38 2.29
C ARG A 398 12.95 -25.88 1.28
N VAL A 399 13.90 -25.08 1.76
CA VAL A 399 15.02 -24.63 0.96
C VAL A 399 15.99 -25.80 0.85
N GLU A 400 15.97 -26.49 -0.28
CA GLU A 400 16.93 -27.56 -0.60
C GLU A 400 17.83 -27.10 -1.75
N GLY A 401 19.13 -27.10 -1.49
CA GLY A 401 20.18 -26.79 -2.45
C GLY A 401 21.12 -27.98 -2.66
N ARG A 402 22.04 -27.82 -3.61
CA ARG A 402 23.17 -28.73 -3.78
C ARG A 402 24.46 -27.92 -3.71
N GLY A 403 25.38 -28.38 -2.88
CA GLY A 403 26.70 -27.82 -2.70
C GLY A 403 27.78 -28.86 -2.91
N ARG A 404 29.02 -28.41 -3.03
CA ARG A 404 30.20 -29.29 -3.03
C ARG A 404 31.20 -28.74 -2.03
N VAL A 405 31.70 -29.62 -1.18
CA VAL A 405 32.77 -29.33 -0.22
C VAL A 405 33.98 -30.19 -0.57
N TRP A 406 35.16 -29.72 -0.20
CA TRP A 406 36.41 -30.46 -0.38
C TRP A 406 36.95 -30.87 0.98
N LEU A 407 37.30 -32.14 1.12
CA LEU A 407 37.96 -32.68 2.30
C LEU A 407 39.46 -32.80 2.03
N TYR A 408 40.29 -32.50 3.01
CA TYR A 408 41.73 -32.73 2.94
C TYR A 408 42.11 -33.94 3.77
N ILE A 409 42.18 -35.11 3.14
CA ILE A 409 42.44 -36.40 3.81
C ILE A 409 43.65 -37.04 3.13
N ASN A 410 44.62 -37.53 3.91
CA ASN A 410 45.83 -38.19 3.39
C ASN A 410 46.63 -37.32 2.40
N LYS A 411 46.72 -36.01 2.65
CA LYS A 411 47.32 -35.02 1.74
C LYS A 411 46.63 -34.94 0.36
N GLN A 412 45.39 -35.40 0.25
CA GLN A 412 44.58 -35.41 -0.97
C GLN A 412 43.31 -34.56 -0.82
N LEU A 413 42.97 -33.79 -1.86
CA LEU A 413 41.71 -33.05 -1.93
C LEU A 413 40.62 -33.94 -2.52
N LYS A 414 39.64 -34.32 -1.71
CA LYS A 414 38.51 -35.15 -2.13
C LYS A 414 37.22 -34.33 -2.21
N PRO A 415 36.54 -34.27 -3.37
CA PRO A 415 35.24 -33.61 -3.47
C PRO A 415 34.14 -34.48 -2.86
N VAL A 416 33.25 -33.85 -2.09
CA VAL A 416 32.04 -34.45 -1.52
C VAL A 416 30.85 -33.56 -1.90
N SER A 417 29.79 -34.17 -2.43
CA SER A 417 28.62 -33.44 -2.92
C SER A 417 27.51 -33.53 -1.88
N LEU A 418 27.04 -32.39 -1.41
CA LEU A 418 26.11 -32.31 -0.29
C LEU A 418 24.79 -31.70 -0.74
N ARG A 419 23.68 -32.18 -0.19
CA ARG A 419 22.41 -31.48 -0.13
C ARG A 419 22.45 -30.49 1.02
N THR A 420 22.17 -29.25 0.70
CA THR A 420 22.26 -28.13 1.64
C THR A 420 20.87 -27.61 1.97
N GLY A 421 20.65 -27.24 3.23
CA GLY A 421 19.40 -26.67 3.72
C GLY A 421 19.47 -25.15 3.86
N ILE A 422 18.90 -24.63 4.94
CA ILE A 422 18.93 -23.19 5.25
C ILE A 422 20.36 -22.71 5.57
N SER A 423 20.64 -21.43 5.30
CA SER A 423 21.94 -20.80 5.55
C SER A 423 21.75 -19.51 6.34
N ASP A 424 22.59 -19.29 7.35
CA ASP A 424 22.65 -18.02 8.11
C ASP A 424 23.69 -17.04 7.52
N GLY A 425 24.24 -17.37 6.34
CA GLY A 425 25.29 -16.62 5.65
C GLY A 425 26.71 -17.05 6.04
N THR A 426 26.92 -17.55 7.26
CA THR A 426 28.21 -18.04 7.75
C THR A 426 28.29 -19.57 7.67
N TRP A 427 27.19 -20.24 7.99
CA TRP A 427 27.02 -21.67 8.04
C TRP A 427 25.82 -22.08 7.18
N THR A 428 25.90 -23.26 6.60
CA THR A 428 24.83 -23.84 5.81
C THR A 428 24.52 -25.23 6.36
N GLU A 429 23.24 -25.50 6.59
CA GLU A 429 22.74 -26.81 7.02
C GLU A 429 23.10 -27.87 5.96
N VAL A 430 23.55 -29.04 6.41
CA VAL A 430 23.76 -30.22 5.60
C VAL A 430 22.61 -31.18 5.87
N LEU A 431 21.90 -31.56 4.81
CA LEU A 431 20.75 -32.47 4.88
C LEU A 431 21.13 -33.94 4.65
N ASP A 432 22.39 -34.21 4.34
CA ASP A 432 22.92 -35.56 4.12
C ASP A 432 23.58 -36.10 5.38
N ASP A 433 22.91 -37.06 6.03
CA ASP A 433 23.36 -37.66 7.28
C ASP A 433 24.50 -38.68 7.11
N ASN A 434 24.82 -39.08 5.87
CA ASN A 434 25.68 -40.24 5.60
C ASN A 434 27.06 -39.92 5.00
N GLU A 435 27.30 -38.68 4.53
CA GLU A 435 28.56 -38.34 3.85
C GLU A 435 29.56 -37.56 4.69
N LEU A 436 29.09 -36.86 5.73
CA LEU A 436 29.92 -36.08 6.64
C LEU A 436 29.56 -36.36 8.09
N GLN A 437 30.57 -36.62 8.92
CA GLN A 437 30.40 -36.74 10.36
C GLN A 437 30.71 -35.42 11.06
N PRO A 438 30.12 -35.17 12.26
CA PRO A 438 30.54 -34.07 13.11
C PRO A 438 32.07 -34.05 13.29
N ASN A 439 32.67 -32.86 13.27
CA ASN A 439 34.12 -32.63 13.38
C ASN A 439 34.97 -33.08 12.18
N THR A 440 34.36 -33.37 11.03
CA THR A 440 35.14 -33.56 9.79
C THR A 440 35.75 -32.24 9.33
N GLU A 441 37.07 -32.22 9.07
CA GLU A 441 37.76 -31.03 8.55
C GLU A 441 37.41 -30.79 7.07
N VAL A 442 36.95 -29.58 6.78
CA VAL A 442 36.57 -29.13 5.44
C VAL A 442 37.48 -28.00 4.99
N VAL A 443 37.81 -27.97 3.69
CA VAL A 443 38.68 -26.95 3.11
C VAL A 443 37.87 -25.69 2.83
N THR A 444 38.30 -24.56 3.40
CA THR A 444 37.71 -23.24 3.17
C THR A 444 38.57 -22.38 2.25
N ASN A 445 39.90 -22.55 2.29
CA ASN A 445 40.87 -21.89 1.43
C ASN A 445 42.17 -22.69 1.35
N VAL A 446 42.96 -22.49 0.29
CA VAL A 446 44.32 -23.03 0.14
C VAL A 446 45.25 -21.87 -0.17
N ILE A 447 46.19 -21.59 0.73
CA ILE A 447 47.23 -20.58 0.52
C ILE A 447 48.46 -21.29 -0.03
N THR A 448 48.67 -21.21 -1.34
CA THR A 448 49.92 -21.64 -1.96
C THR A 448 50.93 -20.50 -1.86
N GLY A 449 52.14 -20.74 -1.38
CA GLY A 449 53.22 -19.73 -1.24
C GLY A 449 53.75 -19.12 -2.56
N LEU A 450 52.97 -19.20 -3.63
CA LEU A 450 53.23 -18.61 -4.95
C LEU A 450 52.58 -17.22 -5.13
N GLU A 451 51.98 -16.64 -4.10
CA GLU A 451 51.57 -15.22 -4.09
C GLU A 451 52.76 -14.30 -3.77
N SER A 452 53.72 -14.22 -4.69
CA SER A 452 54.58 -13.04 -4.81
C SER A 452 54.84 -12.74 -6.28
N GLN A 453 53.79 -12.36 -7.01
CA GLN A 453 53.81 -11.41 -8.13
C GLN A 453 52.42 -11.28 -8.80
N ALA A 454 51.44 -10.76 -8.06
CA ALA A 454 50.35 -10.04 -8.71
C ALA A 454 50.81 -8.61 -8.92
N ARG A 455 51.04 -8.25 -10.20
CA ARG A 455 51.39 -6.89 -10.63
C ARG A 455 50.34 -5.87 -10.13
N PRO A 456 50.74 -4.69 -9.63
CA PRO A 456 49.83 -3.55 -9.59
C PRO A 456 49.51 -3.11 -11.03
N ALA A 457 48.23 -2.93 -11.33
CA ALA A 457 47.79 -2.19 -12.50
C ALA A 457 48.21 -0.72 -12.33
N GLY A 458 49.10 -0.22 -13.18
CA GLY A 458 49.47 1.20 -13.22
C GLY A 458 50.94 1.47 -13.52
N GLY A 459 51.40 1.14 -14.73
CA GLY A 459 52.69 1.58 -15.24
C GLY A 459 52.55 2.91 -15.98
N ALA A 460 52.86 4.01 -15.29
CA ALA A 460 53.10 5.31 -15.90
C ALA A 460 54.37 5.25 -16.78
N ASN A 461 54.30 5.90 -17.94
CA ASN A 461 55.33 5.96 -18.96
C ASN A 461 56.58 6.76 -18.48
N PRO A 462 57.80 6.18 -18.46
CA PRO A 462 59.00 6.88 -18.05
C PRO A 462 59.73 7.42 -19.29
N ASN A 463 59.16 8.45 -19.94
CA ASN A 463 59.95 9.34 -20.80
C ASN A 463 59.22 10.68 -21.04
N ALA A 464 59.30 11.57 -20.06
CA ALA A 464 59.14 13.01 -20.28
C ALA A 464 60.03 13.71 -19.25
N GLY A 465 61.14 14.23 -19.74
CA GLY A 465 62.16 14.89 -18.95
C GLY A 465 61.63 16.10 -18.18
N ASN A 466 62.12 16.23 -16.96
CA ASN A 466 61.94 17.35 -16.06
C ASN A 466 62.73 18.57 -16.56
N PRO A 467 62.17 19.80 -16.48
CA PRO A 467 63.00 20.96 -16.18
C PRO A 467 62.52 21.70 -14.92
N LEU A 468 63.53 21.96 -14.10
CA LEU A 468 63.61 22.58 -12.78
C LEU A 468 62.85 23.91 -12.54
N MET A 469 62.37 23.99 -11.29
CA MET A 469 62.46 25.08 -10.28
C MET A 469 61.79 26.46 -10.48
N PRO A 470 61.38 27.10 -9.36
CA PRO A 470 60.76 28.42 -9.33
C PRO A 470 61.80 29.54 -9.16
N GLN A 471 61.59 30.68 -9.82
CA GLN A 471 62.33 31.92 -9.58
C GLN A 471 61.40 33.15 -9.52
N ARG A 472 61.92 34.22 -8.91
CA ARG A 472 61.24 35.22 -8.06
C ARG A 472 61.31 36.62 -8.69
N GLY A 473 60.22 37.40 -8.58
CA GLY A 473 60.16 38.89 -8.48
C GLY A 473 59.98 39.72 -9.78
N PRO A 474 59.66 41.05 -9.72
CA PRO A 474 59.44 41.95 -8.55
C PRO A 474 58.22 42.95 -8.63
N GLY A 475 57.86 43.57 -7.47
CA GLY A 475 57.23 44.92 -7.22
C GLY A 475 55.87 45.28 -7.89
N GLY A 476 54.74 45.55 -7.20
CA GLY A 476 54.41 46.64 -6.24
C GLY A 476 53.63 47.79 -6.96
N PRO A 477 52.82 48.68 -6.32
CA PRO A 477 52.29 48.75 -4.94
C PRO A 477 50.76 49.05 -4.83
N GLY A 478 50.20 49.05 -3.60
CA GLY A 478 49.22 50.08 -3.22
C GLY A 478 47.91 49.66 -2.53
N GLY A 479 47.81 49.96 -1.22
CA GLY A 479 46.58 50.27 -0.47
C GLY A 479 45.73 49.07 -0.03
N GLY A 480 45.20 48.96 1.18
CA GLY A 480 45.07 49.90 2.29
C GLY A 480 44.29 49.19 3.40
N ARG A 481 44.58 49.59 4.63
CA ARG A 481 44.11 49.07 5.91
C ARG A 481 42.58 49.03 6.05
N GLY A 482 42.08 48.15 6.91
CA GLY A 482 41.19 48.61 7.98
C GLY A 482 40.06 47.69 8.42
N ARG A 483 40.27 47.14 9.63
CA ARG A 483 39.30 46.65 10.63
C ARG A 483 38.72 45.25 10.48
#